data_AF-A0A7S3QN83-F1
#
_entry.id   AF-A0A7S3QN83-F1
#
_cell.length_a   1.000
_cell.length_b   1.000
_cell.length_c   1.000
_cell.angle_alpha   90.00
_cell.angle_beta   90.00
_cell.angle_gamma   90.00
#
_symmetry.space_group_name_H-M   'P 1'
#
loop_
_entity.id
_entity.type
_entity.pdbx_description
1 polymer ?
#
loop_
_entity_poly.entity_id
_entity_poly.type
_entity_poly.pdbx_seq_one_letter_code
_entity_poly.pdbx_strand_id
1 'polypeptide(L)'
;MLLSNLPGSIPLGRISSIPIRLHILFFFTLVVQLLGSIYYGAWHVLLWFLLLGPVLLSTVLFHELGHCLAARSVGGVVHGILLWPLGGLAFIGHNAGPKKDMWVAVAGPLTHIPCVAFWVAILFPATKNATGSYDVALELPSPEGAGLWQALCVGAIIMNISLFAFNLCVPAYPLDGGRIFVDLLLVAGVEEYTAAKITIGIAVPIGVAIIIFGGVIFQMVTILVGCFILYSTYKLWTYVSTGTLLQHPMFSYTEQQQEPFSGLPMSMDPNHVYGTQPGPGAKQPAGVQMNVDTERLNTAPLSAKV
;
A
#
# COMPACT_ATOMS: atom_id res chain seq x y z
N MET A 1 -5.25 13.40 11.09
CA MET A 1 -6.20 12.93 12.12
C MET A 1 -6.57 11.44 11.99
N LEU A 2 -6.47 10.81 10.82
CA LEU A 2 -6.89 9.41 10.61
C LEU A 2 -5.97 8.33 11.25
N LEU A 3 -4.64 8.53 11.27
CA LEU A 3 -3.71 7.53 11.82
C LEU A 3 -3.57 7.53 13.34
N SER A 4 -3.87 8.65 14.02
CA SER A 4 -3.77 8.75 15.49
C SER A 4 -4.79 7.87 16.20
N ASN A 5 -5.88 7.50 15.52
CA ASN A 5 -7.00 6.75 16.07
C ASN A 5 -7.11 5.32 15.54
N LEU A 6 -6.10 4.78 14.85
CA LEU A 6 -6.12 3.37 14.44
C LEU A 6 -5.99 2.48 15.71
N PRO A 7 -7.06 1.81 16.15
CA PRO A 7 -7.03 0.99 17.36
C PRO A 7 -6.00 -0.12 17.19
N GLY A 8 -5.23 -0.41 18.24
CA GLY A 8 -4.25 -1.50 18.22
C GLY A 8 -2.97 -1.23 17.42
N SER A 9 -2.58 0.04 17.23
CA SER A 9 -1.31 0.38 16.56
C SER A 9 -0.39 1.24 17.43
N ILE A 10 0.91 0.97 17.39
CA ILE A 10 1.96 1.65 18.16
C ILE A 10 2.78 2.54 17.21
N PRO A 11 3.04 3.83 17.55
CA PRO A 11 3.91 4.68 16.73
C PRO A 11 5.37 4.19 16.79
N LEU A 12 6.00 4.03 15.62
CA LEU A 12 7.43 3.69 15.52
C LEU A 12 8.32 4.91 15.24
N GLY A 13 7.77 5.97 14.67
CA GLY A 13 8.53 7.18 14.35
C GLY A 13 8.07 7.84 13.07
N ARG A 14 8.96 8.63 12.45
CA ARG A 14 8.73 9.32 11.17
C ARG A 14 9.96 9.20 10.28
N ILE A 15 9.74 8.92 8.99
CA ILE A 15 10.78 9.00 7.95
C ILE A 15 10.28 9.95 6.86
N SER A 16 11.08 10.95 6.47
CA SER A 16 10.66 11.97 5.47
C SER A 16 9.30 12.63 5.80
N SER A 17 9.06 12.91 7.09
CA SER A 17 7.78 13.43 7.61
C SER A 17 6.56 12.50 7.44
N ILE A 18 6.78 11.23 7.07
CA ILE A 18 5.73 10.20 6.96
C ILE A 18 5.67 9.44 8.30
N PRO A 19 4.54 9.47 9.04
CA PRO A 19 4.41 8.72 10.28
C PRO A 19 4.29 7.22 10.01
N ILE A 20 5.06 6.44 10.78
CA ILE A 20 5.11 4.98 10.69
C ILE A 20 4.52 4.40 11.97
N ARG A 21 3.61 3.45 11.81
CA ARG A 21 2.97 2.73 12.91
C ARG A 21 3.11 1.22 12.71
N LEU A 22 3.16 0.48 13.79
CA LEU A 22 3.17 -0.98 13.80
C LEU A 22 1.87 -1.49 14.44
N HIS A 23 1.19 -2.40 13.75
CA HIS A 23 -0.01 -3.04 14.28
C HIS A 23 0.35 -4.09 15.34
N ILE A 24 -0.42 -4.15 16.43
CA ILE A 24 -0.16 -5.06 17.56
C ILE A 24 -0.25 -6.54 17.17
N LEU A 25 -0.98 -6.85 16.09
CA LEU A 25 -1.05 -8.19 15.51
C LEU A 25 0.33 -8.74 15.12
N PHE A 26 1.32 -7.87 14.88
CA PHE A 26 2.70 -8.31 14.68
C PHE A 26 3.24 -9.05 15.91
N PHE A 27 3.00 -8.56 17.12
CA PHE A 27 3.43 -9.26 18.33
C PHE A 27 2.65 -10.55 18.56
N PHE A 28 1.37 -10.58 18.16
CA PHE A 28 0.59 -11.81 18.20
C PHE A 28 1.20 -12.89 17.30
N THR A 29 1.59 -12.56 16.07
CA THR A 29 2.26 -13.54 15.19
C THR A 29 3.62 -13.96 15.73
N LEU A 30 4.39 -13.06 16.36
CA LEU A 30 5.62 -13.44 17.05
C LEU A 30 5.36 -14.47 18.16
N VAL A 31 4.34 -14.26 19.01
CA VAL A 31 4.01 -15.16 20.12
C VAL A 31 3.52 -16.51 19.61
N VAL A 32 2.64 -16.54 18.61
CA VAL A 32 2.17 -17.80 18.01
C VAL A 32 3.34 -18.58 17.40
N GLN A 33 4.23 -17.90 16.69
CA GLN A 33 5.42 -18.53 16.10
C GLN A 33 6.36 -19.08 17.18
N LEU A 34 6.57 -18.34 18.27
CA LEU A 34 7.37 -18.78 19.41
C LEU A 34 6.78 -20.05 20.05
N LEU A 35 5.49 -20.04 20.39
CA LEU A 35 4.82 -21.18 21.01
C LEU A 35 4.82 -22.41 20.09
N GLY A 36 4.56 -22.22 18.79
CA GLY A 36 4.63 -23.30 17.80
C GLY A 36 6.04 -23.89 17.70
N SER A 37 7.07 -23.05 17.72
CA SER A 37 8.46 -23.50 17.64
C SER A 37 8.88 -24.30 18.88
N ILE A 38 8.39 -23.91 20.07
CA ILE A 38 8.60 -24.68 21.31
C ILE A 38 7.85 -26.02 21.25
N TYR A 39 6.58 -26.00 20.85
CA TYR A 39 5.72 -27.20 20.83
C TYR A 39 6.21 -28.27 19.84
N TYR A 40 6.61 -27.86 18.63
CA TYR A 40 7.08 -28.77 17.57
C TYR A 40 8.61 -28.99 17.58
N GLY A 41 9.35 -28.40 18.53
CA GLY A 41 10.82 -28.46 18.56
C GLY A 41 11.49 -27.79 17.35
N ALA A 42 10.80 -26.89 16.66
CA ALA A 42 11.23 -26.29 15.40
C ALA A 42 12.10 -25.03 15.61
N TRP A 43 13.19 -25.16 16.36
CA TRP A 43 14.03 -24.01 16.76
C TRP A 43 14.63 -23.24 15.59
N HIS A 44 14.97 -23.95 14.50
CA HIS A 44 15.47 -23.33 13.28
C HIS A 44 14.44 -22.38 12.64
N VAL A 45 13.15 -22.70 12.73
CA VAL A 45 12.07 -21.85 12.20
C VAL A 45 11.97 -20.55 12.99
N LEU A 46 12.07 -20.64 14.32
CA LEU A 46 12.13 -19.46 15.19
C LEU A 46 13.35 -18.59 14.87
N LEU A 47 14.53 -19.20 14.70
CA LEU A 47 15.76 -18.48 14.36
C LEU A 47 15.61 -17.73 13.02
N TRP A 48 15.12 -18.40 11.98
CA TRP A 48 14.85 -17.78 10.69
C TRP A 48 13.87 -16.63 10.79
N PHE A 49 12.81 -16.80 11.57
CA PHE A 49 11.81 -15.76 11.77
C PHE A 49 12.37 -14.54 12.51
N LEU A 50 13.24 -14.73 13.51
CA LEU A 50 13.91 -13.63 14.22
C LEU A 50 14.95 -12.91 13.35
N LEU A 51 15.62 -13.62 12.44
CA LEU A 51 16.63 -13.06 11.55
C LEU A 51 16.01 -12.35 10.34
N LEU A 52 15.11 -13.03 9.63
CA LEU A 52 14.48 -12.52 8.41
C LEU A 52 13.25 -11.66 8.68
N GLY A 53 12.60 -11.77 9.84
CA GLY A 53 11.44 -10.95 10.20
C GLY A 53 11.74 -9.43 10.17
N PRO A 54 12.81 -8.96 10.81
CA PRO A 54 13.23 -7.55 10.72
C PRO A 54 13.62 -7.14 9.30
N VAL A 55 14.24 -8.03 8.53
CA VAL A 55 14.60 -7.79 7.12
C VAL A 55 13.34 -7.64 6.26
N LEU A 56 12.34 -8.50 6.47
CA LEU A 56 11.03 -8.43 5.82
C LEU A 56 10.33 -7.12 6.16
N LEU A 57 10.25 -6.77 7.45
CA LEU A 57 9.61 -5.54 7.91
C LEU A 57 10.28 -4.30 7.29
N SER A 58 11.61 -4.29 7.23
CA SER A 58 12.38 -3.19 6.63
C SER A 58 12.17 -3.12 5.12
N THR A 59 12.15 -4.28 4.45
CA THR A 59 11.93 -4.39 3.00
C THR A 59 10.53 -3.89 2.62
N VAL A 60 9.51 -4.32 3.36
CA VAL A 60 8.13 -3.83 3.20
C VAL A 60 8.03 -2.34 3.49
N LEU A 61 8.72 -1.85 4.53
CA LEU A 61 8.75 -0.41 4.81
C LEU A 61 9.35 0.38 3.64
N PHE A 62 10.45 -0.08 3.04
CA PHE A 62 11.03 0.58 1.87
C PHE A 62 10.08 0.55 0.67
N HIS A 63 9.39 -0.57 0.45
CA HIS A 63 8.35 -0.70 -0.56
C HIS A 63 7.25 0.36 -0.39
N GLU A 64 6.68 0.48 0.80
CA GLU A 64 5.65 1.50 1.10
C GLU A 64 6.16 2.93 0.99
N LEU A 65 7.42 3.16 1.38
CA LEU A 65 8.07 4.46 1.19
C LEU A 65 8.20 4.81 -0.30
N GLY A 66 8.47 3.83 -1.17
CA GLY A 66 8.48 3.98 -2.62
C GLY A 66 7.15 4.56 -3.13
N HIS A 67 6.02 3.98 -2.73
CA HIS A 67 4.69 4.51 -3.06
C HIS A 67 4.49 5.92 -2.52
N CYS A 68 4.86 6.18 -1.27
CA CYS A 68 4.67 7.48 -0.64
C CYS A 68 5.46 8.60 -1.35
N LEU A 69 6.72 8.32 -1.71
CA LEU A 69 7.57 9.28 -2.42
C LEU A 69 7.04 9.53 -3.84
N ALA A 70 6.61 8.48 -4.54
CA ALA A 70 6.00 8.62 -5.85
C ALA A 70 4.67 9.38 -5.80
N ALA A 71 3.83 9.12 -4.80
CA ALA A 71 2.58 9.86 -4.58
C ALA A 71 2.84 11.35 -4.41
N ARG A 72 3.84 11.74 -3.61
CA ARG A 72 4.27 13.15 -3.48
C ARG A 72 4.77 13.72 -4.81
N SER A 73 5.54 12.96 -5.58
CA SER A 73 6.08 13.41 -6.87
C SER A 73 5.01 13.75 -7.90
N VAL A 74 3.81 13.16 -7.78
CA VAL A 74 2.66 13.44 -8.65
C VAL A 74 1.69 14.48 -8.07
N GLY A 75 2.07 15.15 -6.98
CA GLY A 75 1.24 16.16 -6.29
C GLY A 75 0.23 15.57 -5.30
N GLY A 76 0.37 14.30 -4.93
CA GLY A 76 -0.48 13.60 -3.97
C GLY A 76 -0.15 13.89 -2.51
N VAL A 77 -1.06 13.45 -1.65
CA VAL A 77 -0.95 13.51 -0.19
C VAL A 77 -0.57 12.15 0.40
N VAL A 78 0.22 12.18 1.47
CA VAL A 78 0.65 10.99 2.22
C VAL A 78 0.27 11.18 3.68
N HIS A 79 -0.56 10.30 4.21
CA HIS A 79 -0.97 10.35 5.61
C HIS A 79 -0.06 9.54 6.51
N GLY A 80 0.46 8.40 6.05
CA GLY A 80 1.43 7.57 6.76
C GLY A 80 1.38 6.10 6.39
N ILE A 81 2.15 5.29 7.10
CA ILE A 81 2.35 3.86 6.83
C ILE A 81 1.97 3.06 8.09
N LEU A 82 1.21 1.99 7.90
CA LEU A 82 0.95 0.98 8.92
C LEU A 82 1.58 -0.35 8.52
N LEU A 83 2.52 -0.84 9.30
CA LEU A 83 3.11 -2.17 9.14
C LEU A 83 2.27 -3.18 9.93
N TRP A 84 1.94 -4.31 9.31
CA TRP A 84 1.10 -5.35 9.90
C TRP A 84 1.53 -6.75 9.41
N PRO A 85 1.02 -7.85 9.98
CA PRO A 85 1.56 -9.18 9.69
C PRO A 85 1.52 -9.64 8.23
N LEU A 86 0.61 -9.09 7.42
CA LEU A 86 0.49 -9.45 6.00
C LEU A 86 1.24 -8.49 5.07
N GLY A 87 1.92 -7.45 5.59
CA GLY A 87 2.69 -6.51 4.77
C GLY A 87 2.66 -5.08 5.32
N GLY A 88 2.60 -4.12 4.40
CA GLY A 88 2.47 -2.70 4.68
C GLY A 88 1.08 -2.20 4.27
N LEU A 89 0.72 -1.02 4.76
CA LEU A 89 -0.40 -0.22 4.27
C LEU A 89 0.03 1.24 4.22
N ALA A 90 0.36 1.76 3.03
CA ALA A 90 0.52 3.19 2.80
C ALA A 90 -0.84 3.86 2.57
N PHE A 91 -1.16 4.88 3.37
CA PHE A 91 -2.35 5.71 3.20
C PHE A 91 -1.99 6.93 2.35
N ILE A 92 -2.22 6.80 1.05
CA ILE A 92 -1.90 7.82 0.04
C ILE A 92 -3.14 8.21 -0.77
N GLY A 93 -3.14 9.42 -1.34
CA GLY A 93 -4.20 9.90 -2.22
C GLY A 93 -3.69 10.89 -3.25
N HIS A 94 -4.13 10.76 -4.51
CA HIS A 94 -3.84 11.69 -5.59
C HIS A 94 -4.90 11.58 -6.69
N ASN A 95 -5.06 12.63 -7.51
CA ASN A 95 -6.02 12.66 -8.61
C ASN A 95 -5.35 12.84 -9.98
N ALA A 96 -4.13 12.33 -10.12
CA ALA A 96 -3.24 12.66 -11.23
C ALA A 96 -3.48 11.81 -12.51
N GLY A 97 -4.55 11.01 -12.55
CA GLY A 97 -4.92 10.14 -13.66
C GLY A 97 -4.17 8.80 -13.72
N PRO A 98 -4.59 7.87 -14.59
CA PRO A 98 -4.17 6.46 -14.56
C PRO A 98 -2.68 6.27 -14.85
N LYS A 99 -2.07 7.09 -15.72
CA LYS A 99 -0.63 6.99 -16.01
C LYS A 99 0.25 7.30 -14.79
N LYS A 100 -0.15 8.30 -14.01
CA LYS A 100 0.58 8.70 -12.80
C LYS A 100 0.27 7.76 -11.64
N ASP A 101 -0.95 7.24 -11.58
CA ASP A 101 -1.32 6.18 -10.63
C ASP A 101 -0.50 4.90 -10.85
N MET A 102 -0.32 4.51 -12.11
CA MET A 102 0.53 3.39 -12.49
C MET A 102 1.98 3.62 -12.07
N TRP A 103 2.51 4.83 -12.24
CA TRP A 103 3.84 5.19 -11.72
C TRP A 103 3.92 5.00 -10.21
N VAL A 104 2.91 5.47 -9.47
CA VAL A 104 2.85 5.30 -8.01
C VAL A 104 2.79 3.82 -7.63
N ALA A 105 2.04 2.99 -8.35
CA ALA A 105 1.97 1.54 -8.14
C ALA A 105 3.30 0.83 -8.46
N VAL A 106 4.01 1.22 -9.52
CA VAL A 106 5.32 0.62 -9.87
C VAL A 106 6.44 1.06 -8.92
N ALA A 107 6.34 2.25 -8.32
CA ALA A 107 7.40 2.80 -7.49
C ALA A 107 7.73 1.98 -6.23
N GLY A 108 6.74 1.31 -5.62
CA GLY A 108 6.97 0.42 -4.48
C GLY A 108 7.82 -0.78 -4.87
N PRO A 109 7.40 -1.61 -5.86
CA PRO A 109 8.18 -2.72 -6.37
C PRO A 109 9.60 -2.32 -6.78
N LEU A 110 9.80 -1.17 -7.45
CA LEU A 110 11.13 -0.74 -7.88
C LEU A 110 12.13 -0.55 -6.72
N THR A 111 11.68 -0.36 -5.48
CA THR A 111 12.58 -0.28 -4.31
C THR A 111 13.29 -1.60 -4.01
N HIS A 112 12.79 -2.74 -4.48
CA HIS A 112 13.46 -4.03 -4.31
C HIS A 112 14.78 -4.12 -5.11
N ILE A 113 14.91 -3.38 -6.21
CA ILE A 113 16.13 -3.39 -7.04
C ILE A 113 17.36 -2.92 -6.24
N PRO A 114 17.38 -1.71 -5.64
CA PRO A 114 18.50 -1.30 -4.82
C PRO A 114 18.67 -2.17 -3.56
N CYS A 115 17.59 -2.71 -2.99
CA CYS A 115 17.69 -3.67 -1.87
C CYS A 115 18.43 -4.95 -2.28
N VAL A 116 18.10 -5.54 -3.43
CA VAL A 116 18.82 -6.72 -3.96
C VAL A 116 20.27 -6.38 -4.23
N ALA A 117 20.56 -5.24 -4.87
CA ALA A 117 21.93 -4.82 -5.14
C ALA A 117 22.75 -4.66 -3.84
N PHE A 118 22.14 -4.10 -2.80
CA PHE A 118 22.75 -3.99 -1.48
C PHE A 118 23.09 -5.36 -0.87
N TRP A 119 22.15 -6.31 -0.88
CA TRP A 119 22.39 -7.64 -0.33
C TRP A 119 23.39 -8.45 -1.15
N VAL A 120 23.40 -8.31 -2.47
CA VAL A 120 24.40 -8.93 -3.35
C VAL A 120 25.80 -8.38 -3.06
N ALA A 121 25.94 -7.07 -2.80
CA ALA A 121 27.23 -6.47 -2.46
C ALA A 121 27.80 -7.04 -1.15
N ILE A 122 26.95 -7.35 -0.16
CA ILE A 122 27.34 -7.93 1.13
C ILE A 122 27.55 -9.45 1.03
N LEU A 123 26.90 -10.11 0.07
CA LEU A 123 27.00 -11.55 -0.12
C LEU A 123 28.44 -11.99 -0.40
N PHE A 124 29.19 -11.27 -1.24
CA PHE A 124 30.58 -11.64 -1.59
C PHE A 124 31.53 -11.78 -0.38
N PRO A 125 31.68 -10.77 0.50
CA PRO A 125 32.49 -10.92 1.70
C PRO A 125 31.90 -11.94 2.69
N ALA A 126 30.57 -12.09 2.74
CA ALA A 126 29.92 -13.09 3.60
C ALA A 126 30.23 -14.53 3.15
N THR A 127 30.13 -14.82 1.85
CA THR A 127 30.49 -16.12 1.27
C THR A 127 31.96 -16.44 1.51
N LYS A 128 32.85 -15.47 1.29
CA LYS A 128 34.29 -15.65 1.57
C LYS A 128 34.55 -16.04 3.02
N ASN A 129 33.86 -15.40 3.97
CA ASN A 129 34.01 -15.70 5.39
C ASN A 129 33.49 -17.11 5.74
N ALA A 130 32.40 -17.54 5.10
CA ALA A 130 31.75 -18.81 5.38
C ALA A 130 32.47 -20.02 4.74
N THR A 131 32.88 -19.92 3.48
CA THR A 131 33.39 -21.05 2.68
C THR A 131 34.88 -20.97 2.36
N GLY A 132 35.51 -19.81 2.59
CA GLY A 132 36.87 -19.53 2.12
C GLY A 132 36.97 -19.28 0.61
N SER A 133 35.86 -19.36 -0.13
CA SER A 133 35.77 -19.14 -1.58
C SER A 133 34.84 -17.96 -1.90
N TYR A 134 34.92 -17.45 -3.13
CA TYR A 134 33.94 -16.51 -3.69
C TYR A 134 32.86 -17.22 -4.52
N ASP A 135 32.80 -18.55 -4.48
CA ASP A 135 31.77 -19.32 -5.17
C ASP A 135 30.41 -19.07 -4.52
N VAL A 136 29.58 -18.29 -5.20
CA VAL A 136 28.23 -17.95 -4.74
C VAL A 136 27.24 -18.98 -5.26
N ALA A 137 26.56 -19.65 -4.33
CA ALA A 137 25.38 -20.45 -4.60
C ALA A 137 24.14 -19.78 -4.01
N LEU A 138 23.02 -19.76 -4.75
CA LEU A 138 21.71 -19.30 -4.28
C LEU A 138 20.94 -20.42 -3.58
N GLU A 139 21.63 -21.16 -2.72
CA GLU A 139 21.02 -22.14 -1.83
C GLU A 139 20.97 -21.54 -0.43
N LEU A 140 19.85 -21.68 0.27
CA LEU A 140 19.74 -21.22 1.66
C LEU A 140 20.66 -22.09 2.53
N PRO A 141 21.81 -21.59 2.99
CA PRO A 141 22.69 -22.34 3.86
C PRO A 141 22.12 -22.39 5.29
N SER A 142 22.65 -23.30 6.10
CA SER A 142 22.37 -23.32 7.54
C SER A 142 22.69 -21.94 8.15
N PRO A 143 21.78 -21.33 8.94
CA PRO A 143 22.00 -20.03 9.59
C PRO A 143 22.94 -20.12 10.81
N GLU A 144 23.84 -21.10 10.85
CA GLU A 144 24.69 -21.37 12.01
C GLU A 144 26.18 -21.07 11.72
N GLY A 145 26.88 -20.60 12.74
CA GLY A 145 28.31 -20.32 12.67
C GLY A 145 28.68 -19.28 11.61
N ALA A 146 29.76 -19.53 10.87
CA ALA A 146 30.27 -18.63 9.83
C ALA A 146 29.30 -18.44 8.65
N GLY A 147 28.32 -19.33 8.47
CA GLY A 147 27.31 -19.26 7.40
C GLY A 147 26.18 -18.27 7.67
N LEU A 148 26.02 -17.75 8.90
CA LEU A 148 24.89 -16.90 9.29
C LEU A 148 24.70 -15.69 8.36
N TRP A 149 25.77 -14.93 8.08
CA TRP A 149 25.69 -13.74 7.24
C TRP A 149 25.39 -14.08 5.78
N GLN A 150 25.96 -15.17 5.27
CA GLN A 150 25.65 -15.66 3.93
C GLN A 150 24.16 -16.05 3.85
N ALA A 151 23.66 -16.76 4.86
CA ALA A 151 22.28 -17.21 4.93
C ALA A 151 21.29 -16.05 4.98
N LEU A 152 21.60 -15.01 5.76
CA LEU A 152 20.81 -13.78 5.82
C LEU A 152 20.78 -13.07 4.46
N CYS A 153 21.94 -12.93 3.80
CA CYS A 153 22.02 -12.25 2.49
C CYS A 153 21.24 -13.00 1.41
N VAL A 154 21.43 -14.33 1.30
CA VAL A 154 20.70 -15.16 0.34
C VAL A 154 19.20 -15.10 0.61
N GLY A 155 18.78 -15.26 1.88
CA GLY A 155 17.38 -15.16 2.27
C GLY A 155 16.77 -13.80 1.94
N ALA A 156 17.49 -12.71 2.19
CA ALA A 156 17.04 -11.34 1.88
C ALA A 156 16.94 -11.07 0.37
N ILE A 157 17.86 -11.61 -0.43
CA ILE A 157 17.82 -11.52 -1.91
C ILE A 157 16.58 -12.25 -2.43
N ILE A 158 16.40 -13.51 -2.03
CA ILE A 158 15.26 -14.32 -2.44
C ILE A 158 13.96 -13.61 -2.04
N MET A 159 13.87 -13.12 -0.80
CA MET A 159 12.71 -12.37 -0.31
C MET A 159 12.41 -11.13 -1.16
N ASN A 160 13.40 -10.29 -1.46
CA ASN A 160 13.19 -9.08 -2.26
C ASN A 160 12.76 -9.41 -3.69
N ILE A 161 13.36 -10.43 -4.31
CA ILE A 161 12.96 -10.90 -5.65
C ILE A 161 11.53 -11.46 -5.62
N SER A 162 11.19 -12.26 -4.61
CA SER A 162 9.85 -12.82 -4.45
C SER A 162 8.80 -11.74 -4.23
N LEU A 163 9.04 -10.76 -3.37
CA LEU A 163 8.13 -9.63 -3.14
C LEU A 163 7.98 -8.76 -4.39
N PHE A 164 9.08 -8.46 -5.08
CA PHE A 164 9.06 -7.77 -6.35
C PHE A 164 8.18 -8.49 -7.38
N ALA A 165 8.41 -9.78 -7.59
CA ALA A 165 7.67 -10.57 -8.56
C ALA A 165 6.20 -10.75 -8.16
N PHE A 166 5.92 -11.00 -6.88
CA PHE A 166 4.55 -11.20 -6.40
C PHE A 166 3.72 -9.92 -6.50
N ASN A 167 4.24 -8.79 -6.02
CA ASN A 167 3.49 -7.54 -6.06
C ASN A 167 3.38 -6.99 -7.48
N LEU A 168 4.34 -7.21 -8.38
CA LEU A 168 4.27 -6.69 -9.75
C LEU A 168 3.51 -7.60 -10.73
N CYS A 169 3.73 -8.91 -10.66
CA CYS A 169 3.25 -9.84 -11.70
C CYS A 169 1.85 -10.40 -11.43
N VAL A 170 1.33 -10.30 -10.21
CA VAL A 170 0.00 -10.83 -9.88
C VAL A 170 -1.05 -9.75 -10.11
N PRO A 171 -1.90 -9.86 -11.16
CA PRO A 171 -2.90 -8.85 -11.50
C PRO A 171 -4.16 -8.99 -10.62
N ALA A 172 -3.99 -8.95 -9.30
CA ALA A 172 -5.08 -9.09 -8.34
C ALA A 172 -5.09 -7.93 -7.35
N TYR A 173 -6.24 -7.28 -7.19
CA TYR A 173 -6.42 -6.28 -6.14
C TYR A 173 -6.40 -6.97 -4.76
N PRO A 174 -5.64 -6.47 -3.76
CA PRO A 174 -5.06 -5.13 -3.65
C PRO A 174 -3.56 -4.99 -3.95
N LEU A 175 -2.94 -5.98 -4.60
CA LEU A 175 -1.53 -5.94 -4.99
C LEU A 175 -1.28 -4.86 -6.05
N ASP A 176 -0.05 -4.37 -6.13
CA ASP A 176 0.35 -3.35 -7.11
C ASP A 176 0.09 -3.77 -8.55
N GLY A 177 0.34 -5.04 -8.89
CA GLY A 177 0.11 -5.62 -10.20
C GLY A 177 -1.35 -5.53 -10.61
N GLY A 178 -2.28 -5.67 -9.65
CA GLY A 178 -3.70 -5.45 -9.88
C GLY A 178 -4.03 -3.99 -10.19
N ARG A 179 -3.36 -3.05 -9.51
CA ARG A 179 -3.52 -1.61 -9.76
C ARG A 179 -2.95 -1.22 -11.13
N ILE A 180 -1.74 -1.67 -11.44
CA ILE A 180 -1.08 -1.47 -12.73
C ILE A 180 -1.93 -2.06 -13.86
N PHE A 181 -2.48 -3.25 -13.67
CA PHE A 181 -3.36 -3.88 -14.63
C PHE A 181 -4.60 -3.03 -14.94
N VAL A 182 -5.26 -2.49 -13.91
CA VAL A 182 -6.41 -1.59 -14.10
C VAL A 182 -6.00 -0.31 -14.80
N ASP A 183 -4.92 0.33 -14.38
CA ASP A 183 -4.46 1.57 -15.00
C ASP A 183 -4.09 1.36 -16.47
N LEU A 184 -3.53 0.19 -16.83
CA LEU A 184 -3.28 -0.17 -18.23
C LEU A 184 -4.57 -0.30 -19.04
N LEU A 185 -5.62 -0.93 -18.49
CA LEU A 185 -6.93 -1.02 -19.15
C LEU A 185 -7.54 0.38 -19.37
N LEU A 186 -7.46 1.24 -18.37
CA LEU A 186 -7.98 2.62 -18.46
C LEU A 186 -7.20 3.44 -19.49
N VAL A 187 -5.86 3.32 -19.51
CA VAL A 187 -5.02 3.98 -20.54
C VAL A 187 -5.32 3.44 -21.94
N ALA A 188 -5.71 2.17 -22.07
CA ALA A 188 -6.13 1.57 -23.33
C ALA A 188 -7.56 1.98 -23.75
N GLY A 189 -8.27 2.79 -22.96
CA GLY A 189 -9.61 3.29 -23.28
C GLY A 189 -10.75 2.36 -22.87
N VAL A 190 -10.50 1.38 -21.99
CA VAL A 190 -11.55 0.54 -21.42
C VAL A 190 -12.33 1.35 -20.38
N GLU A 191 -13.66 1.31 -20.45
CA GLU A 191 -14.56 1.93 -19.48
C GLU A 191 -14.32 1.42 -18.04
N GLU A 192 -14.46 2.28 -17.03
CA GLU A 192 -14.14 2.01 -15.63
C GLU A 192 -14.89 0.79 -15.08
N TYR A 193 -16.20 0.71 -15.36
CA TYR A 193 -17.02 -0.43 -14.92
C TYR A 193 -16.60 -1.73 -15.59
N THR A 194 -16.18 -1.67 -16.84
CA THR A 194 -15.69 -2.83 -17.58
C THR A 194 -14.33 -3.27 -17.04
N ALA A 195 -13.40 -2.34 -16.80
CA ALA A 195 -12.10 -2.62 -16.18
C ALA A 195 -12.25 -3.24 -14.78
N ALA A 196 -13.17 -2.74 -13.97
CA ALA A 196 -13.47 -3.29 -12.64
C ALA A 196 -13.99 -4.74 -12.72
N LYS A 197 -14.92 -5.03 -13.64
CA LYS A 197 -15.45 -6.39 -13.86
C LYS A 197 -14.37 -7.36 -14.32
N ILE A 198 -13.50 -6.95 -15.24
CA ILE A 198 -12.36 -7.76 -15.71
C ILE A 198 -11.43 -8.08 -14.53
N THR A 199 -11.11 -7.08 -13.71
CA THR A 199 -10.24 -7.21 -12.54
C THR A 199 -10.82 -8.17 -11.50
N ILE A 200 -12.13 -8.08 -11.24
CA ILE A 200 -12.83 -9.04 -10.36
C ILE A 200 -12.72 -10.45 -10.92
N GLY A 201 -12.99 -10.62 -12.23
CA GLY A 201 -12.93 -11.93 -12.91
C GLY A 201 -11.56 -12.61 -12.83
N ILE A 202 -10.47 -11.82 -12.84
CA ILE A 202 -9.09 -12.33 -12.74
C ILE A 202 -8.67 -12.54 -11.27
N ALA A 203 -9.04 -11.64 -10.36
CA ALA A 203 -8.59 -11.70 -8.97
C ALA A 203 -9.21 -12.87 -8.18
N VAL A 204 -10.46 -13.25 -8.47
CA VAL A 204 -11.14 -14.38 -7.80
C VAL A 204 -10.40 -15.72 -7.98
N PRO A 205 -10.12 -16.20 -9.20
CA PRO A 205 -9.42 -17.46 -9.39
C PRO A 205 -7.99 -17.42 -8.81
N ILE A 206 -7.30 -16.28 -8.89
CA ILE A 206 -5.98 -16.10 -8.27
C ILE A 206 -6.07 -16.25 -6.74
N GLY A 207 -7.01 -15.56 -6.10
CA GLY A 207 -7.21 -15.65 -4.65
C GLY A 207 -7.53 -17.07 -4.18
N VAL A 208 -8.41 -17.78 -4.92
CA VAL A 208 -8.74 -19.19 -4.65
C VAL A 208 -7.51 -20.09 -4.82
N ALA A 209 -6.73 -19.91 -5.89
CA ALA A 209 -5.52 -20.69 -6.13
C ALA A 209 -4.48 -20.49 -5.02
N ILE A 210 -4.29 -19.25 -4.54
CA ILE A 210 -3.39 -18.94 -3.42
C ILE A 210 -3.86 -19.61 -2.12
N ILE A 211 -5.17 -19.63 -1.85
CA ILE A 211 -5.73 -20.33 -0.68
C ILE A 211 -5.47 -21.83 -0.76
N ILE A 212 -5.75 -22.45 -1.91
CA ILE A 212 -5.53 -23.89 -2.13
C ILE A 212 -4.05 -24.21 -1.97
N PHE A 213 -3.17 -23.44 -2.62
CA PHE A 213 -1.73 -23.60 -2.53
C PHE A 213 -1.25 -23.48 -1.07
N GLY A 214 -1.69 -22.44 -0.35
CA GLY A 214 -1.42 -22.25 1.07
C GLY A 214 -1.89 -23.41 1.94
N GLY A 215 -3.04 -24.01 1.62
CA GLY A 215 -3.55 -25.21 2.28
C GLY A 215 -2.68 -26.44 2.04
N VAL A 216 -2.20 -26.65 0.80
CA VAL A 216 -1.32 -27.78 0.43
C VAL A 216 0.01 -27.71 1.17
N ILE A 217 0.59 -26.51 1.32
CA ILE A 217 1.86 -26.31 2.03
C ILE A 217 1.68 -26.03 3.54
N PHE A 218 0.45 -26.06 4.04
CA PHE A 218 0.09 -25.74 5.43
C PHE A 218 0.60 -24.38 5.95
N GLN A 219 0.68 -23.38 5.07
CA GLN A 219 1.19 -22.06 5.41
C GLN A 219 0.05 -21.06 5.64
N MET A 220 -0.24 -20.80 6.92
CA MET A 220 -1.33 -19.91 7.35
C MET A 220 -1.28 -18.52 6.70
N VAL A 221 -0.09 -17.90 6.62
CA VAL A 221 0.06 -16.55 6.06
C VAL A 221 -0.36 -16.51 4.58
N THR A 222 0.02 -17.52 3.79
CA THR A 222 -0.37 -17.63 2.38
C THR A 222 -1.88 -17.73 2.21
N ILE A 223 -2.54 -18.51 3.06
CA ILE A 223 -4.01 -18.61 3.10
C ILE A 223 -4.62 -17.24 3.41
N LEU A 224 -4.09 -16.52 4.41
CA LEU A 224 -4.58 -15.19 4.78
C LEU A 224 -4.42 -14.17 3.66
N VAL A 225 -3.32 -14.21 2.89
CA VAL A 225 -3.13 -13.36 1.70
C VAL A 225 -4.20 -13.65 0.65
N GLY A 226 -4.46 -14.92 0.35
CA GLY A 226 -5.52 -15.29 -0.60
C GLY A 226 -6.91 -14.86 -0.13
N CYS A 227 -7.22 -15.03 1.15
CA CYS A 227 -8.46 -14.52 1.77
C CYS A 227 -8.57 -13.00 1.66
N PHE A 228 -7.45 -12.28 1.86
CA PHE A 228 -7.42 -10.83 1.77
C PHE A 228 -7.64 -10.32 0.34
N ILE A 229 -7.11 -11.01 -0.67
CA ILE A 229 -7.40 -10.75 -2.09
C ILE A 229 -8.89 -10.93 -2.37
N LEU A 230 -9.49 -12.05 -1.93
CA LEU A 230 -10.92 -12.30 -2.12
C LEU A 230 -11.80 -11.25 -1.40
N TYR A 231 -11.45 -10.88 -0.17
CA TYR A 231 -12.15 -9.84 0.56
C TYR A 231 -12.06 -8.47 -0.15
N SER A 232 -10.88 -8.11 -0.65
CA SER A 232 -10.68 -6.86 -1.38
C SER A 232 -11.43 -6.85 -2.70
N THR A 233 -11.48 -8.00 -3.39
CA THR A 233 -12.25 -8.21 -4.61
C THR A 233 -13.76 -8.13 -4.35
N TYR A 234 -14.24 -8.71 -3.25
CA TYR A 234 -15.63 -8.58 -2.82
C TYR A 234 -16.00 -7.12 -2.57
N LYS A 235 -15.14 -6.34 -1.89
CA LYS A 235 -15.36 -4.90 -1.74
C LYS A 235 -15.48 -4.21 -3.09
N LEU A 236 -14.57 -4.46 -4.03
CA LEU A 236 -14.66 -3.89 -5.38
C LEU A 236 -15.99 -4.26 -6.06
N TRP A 237 -16.43 -5.52 -5.95
CA TRP A 237 -17.72 -5.97 -6.47
C TRP A 237 -18.91 -5.21 -5.86
N THR A 238 -18.88 -4.90 -4.56
CA THR A 238 -19.95 -4.11 -3.93
C THR A 238 -20.07 -2.69 -4.48
N TYR A 239 -18.95 -2.04 -4.82
CA TYR A 239 -18.99 -0.72 -5.46
C TYR A 239 -19.54 -0.79 -6.89
N VAL A 240 -19.19 -1.84 -7.63
CA VAL A 240 -19.74 -2.08 -8.98
C VAL A 240 -21.24 -2.34 -8.93
N SER A 241 -21.72 -3.18 -8.00
CA SER A 241 -23.13 -3.57 -7.92
C SER A 241 -24.04 -2.46 -7.39
N THR A 242 -23.52 -1.57 -6.56
CA THR A 242 -24.26 -0.40 -6.03
C THR A 242 -24.19 0.82 -6.96
N GLY A 243 -23.46 0.75 -8.07
CA GLY A 243 -23.30 1.87 -8.99
C GLY A 243 -22.43 3.01 -8.44
N THR A 244 -21.65 2.77 -7.39
CA THR A 244 -20.81 3.78 -6.71
C THR A 244 -19.32 3.64 -7.03
N LEU A 245 -18.96 3.04 -8.17
CA LEU A 245 -17.58 2.66 -8.52
C LEU A 245 -16.57 3.79 -8.35
N LEU A 246 -16.93 5.02 -8.71
CA LEU A 246 -16.06 6.19 -8.63
C LEU A 246 -15.64 6.53 -7.19
N GLN A 247 -16.36 6.08 -6.18
CA GLN A 247 -15.97 6.25 -4.77
C GLN A 247 -14.89 5.25 -4.34
N HIS A 248 -14.66 4.19 -5.12
CA HIS A 248 -13.62 3.22 -4.82
C HIS A 248 -12.24 3.87 -5.03
N PRO A 249 -11.25 3.69 -4.12
CA PRO A 249 -9.93 4.30 -4.22
C PRO A 249 -9.11 3.96 -5.48
N MET A 250 -9.58 2.99 -6.27
CA MET A 250 -9.01 2.61 -7.56
C MET A 250 -9.47 3.51 -8.72
N PHE A 251 -10.66 4.09 -8.64
CA PHE A 251 -11.29 4.84 -9.73
C PHE A 251 -11.61 6.29 -9.35
N SER A 252 -11.20 6.73 -8.16
CA SER A 252 -11.60 8.02 -7.60
C SER A 252 -11.07 9.27 -8.30
N TYR A 253 -10.03 9.13 -9.10
CA TYR A 253 -9.53 10.24 -9.92
C TYR A 253 -10.41 10.51 -11.15
N THR A 254 -11.29 9.58 -11.54
CA THR A 254 -12.20 9.74 -12.68
C THR A 254 -13.38 10.66 -12.34
N GLU A 255 -13.85 10.66 -11.09
CA GLU A 255 -14.98 11.51 -10.65
C GLU A 255 -14.73 13.01 -10.93
N GLN A 256 -13.49 13.47 -10.74
CA GLN A 256 -13.11 14.87 -10.97
C GLN A 256 -12.75 15.19 -12.43
N GLN A 257 -12.53 14.18 -13.28
CA GLN A 257 -12.34 14.40 -14.73
C GLN A 257 -13.67 14.61 -15.46
N GLN A 258 -14.79 14.19 -14.85
CA GLN A 258 -16.14 14.35 -15.41
C GLN A 258 -16.78 15.71 -15.12
N GLU A 259 -16.22 16.53 -14.21
CA GLU A 259 -16.62 17.93 -14.05
C GLU A 259 -16.16 18.71 -15.29
N PRO A 260 -17.06 19.08 -16.23
CA PRO A 260 -16.68 19.95 -17.32
C PRO A 260 -16.33 21.30 -16.71
N PHE A 261 -15.38 22.01 -17.31
CA PHE A 261 -15.20 23.45 -17.11
C PHE A 261 -16.48 24.15 -17.63
N SER A 262 -17.59 24.06 -16.89
CA SER A 262 -18.86 24.69 -17.22
C SER A 262 -18.80 26.13 -16.73
N GLY A 263 -18.92 27.03 -17.70
CA GLY A 263 -18.47 28.41 -17.60
C GLY A 263 -19.21 29.26 -16.57
N LEU A 264 -18.46 30.19 -15.99
CA LEU A 264 -19.02 31.43 -15.48
C LEU A 264 -18.96 32.47 -16.61
N PRO A 265 -20.09 33.07 -17.05
CA PRO A 265 -20.04 34.23 -17.91
C PRO A 265 -19.46 35.39 -17.10
N MET A 266 -18.29 35.87 -17.54
CA MET A 266 -17.74 37.13 -17.09
C MET A 266 -18.60 38.25 -17.69
N SER A 267 -19.65 38.69 -16.97
CA SER A 267 -20.23 40.01 -17.17
C SER A 267 -19.77 40.89 -16.01
N MET A 268 -18.72 41.68 -16.22
CA MET A 268 -18.47 42.85 -15.39
C MET A 268 -19.48 43.93 -15.76
N ASP A 269 -20.35 44.31 -14.83
CA ASP A 269 -21.10 45.57 -14.89
C ASP A 269 -20.17 46.69 -14.40
N PRO A 270 -19.84 47.71 -15.22
CA PRO A 270 -18.92 48.78 -14.81
C PRO A 270 -19.55 49.86 -13.91
N ASN A 271 -20.83 49.78 -13.55
CA ASN A 271 -21.53 50.89 -12.89
C ASN A 271 -22.14 50.50 -11.55
N HIS A 272 -21.32 50.36 -10.51
CA HIS A 272 -21.80 50.58 -9.15
C HIS A 272 -20.84 51.43 -8.32
N VAL A 273 -21.30 52.66 -8.08
CA VAL A 273 -20.65 53.76 -7.37
C VAL A 273 -20.76 53.53 -5.86
N TYR A 274 -19.70 53.91 -5.14
CA TYR A 274 -19.61 53.93 -3.68
C TYR A 274 -20.78 54.65 -3.00
N GLY A 275 -21.32 54.04 -1.94
CA GLY A 275 -22.31 54.63 -1.03
C GLY A 275 -21.94 54.38 0.44
N THR A 276 -21.90 55.47 1.20
CA THR A 276 -21.42 55.68 2.57
C THR A 276 -22.16 54.95 3.69
N GLN A 277 -21.45 54.65 4.79
CA GLN A 277 -22.02 54.21 6.08
C GLN A 277 -22.75 55.32 6.85
N PRO A 278 -23.59 54.95 7.85
CA PRO A 278 -23.32 55.47 9.20
C PRO A 278 -23.58 54.49 10.37
N GLY A 279 -22.67 54.51 11.34
CA GLY A 279 -22.93 54.74 12.78
C GLY A 279 -23.54 53.65 13.69
N PRO A 280 -23.24 53.66 15.03
CA PRO A 280 -23.23 52.47 15.86
C PRO A 280 -24.41 52.35 16.87
N GLY A 281 -24.83 51.11 17.13
CA GLY A 281 -25.49 50.70 18.38
C GLY A 281 -27.01 50.44 18.32
N ALA A 282 -27.40 49.17 18.31
CA ALA A 282 -28.43 48.59 19.20
C ALA A 282 -28.79 47.14 18.83
N LYS A 283 -28.59 46.24 19.81
CA LYS A 283 -29.36 45.03 20.19
C LYS A 283 -29.87 44.06 19.10
N GLN A 284 -29.36 42.82 19.16
CA GLN A 284 -30.02 41.62 18.63
C GLN A 284 -31.40 41.41 19.26
N PRO A 285 -32.36 40.85 18.49
CA PRO A 285 -32.83 39.52 18.86
C PRO A 285 -33.08 38.56 17.68
N ALA A 286 -32.86 37.28 18.00
CA ALA A 286 -33.42 36.02 17.49
C ALA A 286 -34.04 35.92 16.07
N GLY A 287 -33.47 34.99 15.30
CA GLY A 287 -34.21 34.12 14.37
C GLY A 287 -34.01 34.46 12.89
N VAL A 288 -33.26 33.60 12.18
CA VAL A 288 -33.51 33.10 10.81
C VAL A 288 -32.39 32.10 10.49
N GLN A 289 -32.77 30.89 10.10
CA GLN A 289 -31.87 29.88 9.53
C GLN A 289 -31.24 30.41 8.24
N MET A 290 -29.93 30.24 8.07
CA MET A 290 -29.31 30.16 6.75
C MET A 290 -28.38 28.96 6.67
N ASN A 291 -28.70 28.15 5.66
CA ASN A 291 -27.95 27.03 5.14
C ASN A 291 -26.71 27.55 4.36
N VAL A 292 -25.89 26.60 3.91
CA VAL A 292 -24.92 26.69 2.80
C VAL A 292 -23.44 26.88 3.18
N ASP A 293 -22.79 25.72 3.23
CA ASP A 293 -21.54 25.38 2.53
C ASP A 293 -20.34 26.32 2.63
N THR A 294 -19.32 25.88 3.37
CA THR A 294 -17.91 26.07 3.01
C THR A 294 -17.03 25.21 3.93
N GLU A 295 -16.86 23.93 3.59
CA GLU A 295 -15.64 23.15 3.89
C GLU A 295 -15.74 21.71 3.31
N ARG A 296 -15.99 21.57 2.00
CA ARG A 296 -15.59 20.35 1.29
C ARG A 296 -14.11 20.47 0.89
N LEU A 297 -13.24 20.34 1.88
CA LEU A 297 -11.82 20.07 1.66
C LEU A 297 -11.68 18.69 1.03
N ASN A 298 -11.55 18.67 -0.30
CA ASN A 298 -10.83 17.71 -1.12
C ASN A 298 -10.40 16.40 -0.41
N THR A 299 -11.34 15.49 -0.13
CA THR A 299 -11.06 14.15 0.38
C THR A 299 -10.91 13.19 -0.78
N ALA A 300 -9.74 13.16 -1.43
CA ALA A 300 -9.41 12.02 -2.27
C ALA A 300 -9.48 10.74 -1.39
N PRO A 301 -10.22 9.70 -1.79
CA PRO A 301 -10.38 8.51 -0.96
C PRO A 301 -9.03 7.79 -0.83
N LEU A 302 -8.70 7.43 0.41
CA LEU A 302 -7.43 6.79 0.75
C LEU A 302 -7.43 5.35 0.26
N SER A 303 -6.48 4.99 -0.60
CA SER A 303 -6.19 3.59 -0.87
C SER A 303 -5.25 3.06 0.20
N ALA A 304 -5.55 1.89 0.78
CA ALA A 304 -4.60 1.11 1.54
C ALA A 304 -3.99 0.07 0.58
N LYS A 305 -2.68 0.14 0.32
CA LYS A 305 -1.94 -0.74 -0.59
C LYS A 305 -1.16 -1.80 0.20
N VAL A 306 -1.07 -3.04 -0.28
CA VAL A 306 -0.30 -4.15 0.33
C VAL A 306 0.78 -4.62 -0.63
#